data_AF-A0A537IEK3-F1
#
_entry.id   AF-A0A537IEK3-F1
#
_cell.length_a   1.000
_cell.length_b   1.000
_cell.length_c   1.000
_cell.angle_alpha   90.00
_cell.angle_beta   90.00
_cell.angle_gamma   90.00
#
_symmetry.space_group_name_H-M   'P 1'
#
loop_
_entity.id
_entity.type
_entity.pdbx_description
1 polymer ?
#
loop_
_entity_poly.entity_id
_entity_poly.type
_entity_poly.pdbx_seq_one_letter_code
_entity_poly.pdbx_strand_id
1 'polypeptide(L)'
;MLDRLFGKGRKKEEPDPDIFFGRYSDNNKPAGKISRWTDADNLFKQKKFPDSLDAFFEYLRDDTIQNVVYDRSGTEGKFEFYQGSKIVRGKFDKERFSAEVTLAKMPQPSIPVMRRLLEMNIHLYYSRFALDNDRLCMRFDSNIDAATPSKLYYGLKELSIKGDKQDDLLVQDFTALQKTDSDHIIELPVNEKEVKYEYLQKWIRQVLDAVASVDADKFAGGIAYMILSLIYRIDYLLCPEGRLLNELERTAAIYFRKDERPGAEKNRDMVEELKKIQAKTKEEIFSYLFRSKHTFAIVAPQNHKAIVDSIHAANQNLIWYRDNNYSFIASQVAEYGISYCQYSYSLPKMITELFQLFMRVNYGDYFLSLGFKDVYYDPYKNTFNEQAIFKRITAIQDKWRTKYHRADFRLQNLLFDNIVLFNQSFTEQIEFLNMDA
;
A
#
# COMPACT_ATOMS: atom_id res chain seq x y z
N MET A 1 22.18 50.12 9.63
CA MET A 1 20.74 50.48 9.52
C MET A 1 20.11 50.12 8.18
N LEU A 2 20.86 49.61 7.18
CA LEU A 2 20.31 49.18 5.88
C LEU A 2 20.00 47.68 5.78
N ASP A 3 20.50 46.83 6.70
CA ASP A 3 20.17 45.40 6.75
C ASP A 3 18.80 45.06 7.37
N ARG A 4 18.08 46.07 7.89
CA ARG A 4 16.71 45.88 8.43
C ARG A 4 15.60 46.10 7.40
N LEU A 5 15.92 46.54 6.18
CA LEU A 5 14.95 46.88 5.13
C LEU A 5 14.79 45.81 4.02
N PHE A 6 15.67 44.79 3.99
CA PHE A 6 15.62 43.71 2.98
C PHE A 6 15.54 42.30 3.58
N GLY A 7 15.02 42.18 4.80
CA GLY A 7 14.65 40.89 5.37
C GLY A 7 13.41 40.34 4.67
N LYS A 8 13.57 39.71 3.50
CA LYS A 8 12.61 38.70 3.02
C LYS A 8 12.60 37.59 4.07
N GLY A 9 11.73 37.74 5.06
CA GLY A 9 11.40 36.64 5.97
C GLY A 9 11.01 35.46 5.09
N ARG A 10 11.83 34.41 5.09
CA ARG A 10 11.38 33.10 4.63
C ARG A 10 10.14 32.81 5.45
N LYS A 11 8.94 32.98 4.87
CA LYS A 11 7.73 32.40 5.44
C LYS A 11 8.10 30.95 5.70
N LYS A 12 8.06 30.52 6.97
CA LYS A 12 8.12 29.09 7.28
C LYS A 12 7.03 28.47 6.42
N GLU A 13 7.42 27.65 5.44
CA GLU A 13 6.48 26.83 4.69
C GLU A 13 5.71 26.05 5.75
N GLU A 14 4.41 26.30 5.86
CA GLU A 14 3.56 25.48 6.72
C GLU A 14 3.67 24.03 6.22
N PRO A 15 3.82 23.06 7.13
CA PRO A 15 4.03 21.67 6.74
C PRO A 15 2.85 21.17 5.90
N ASP A 16 3.15 20.28 4.95
CA ASP A 16 2.13 19.54 4.20
C ASP A 16 1.16 18.84 5.18
N PRO A 17 -0.12 18.61 4.79
CA PRO A 17 -1.06 17.83 5.59
C PRO A 17 -0.49 16.47 5.98
N ASP A 18 -0.76 16.04 7.22
CA ASP A 18 -0.36 14.72 7.73
C ASP A 18 -1.29 13.61 7.18
N ILE A 19 -1.11 13.29 5.90
CA ILE A 19 -1.86 12.28 5.14
C ILE A 19 -0.86 11.30 4.53
N PHE A 20 -1.11 10.01 4.75
CA PHE A 20 -0.31 8.92 4.21
C PHE A 20 -0.96 8.33 2.97
N PHE A 21 -0.13 7.91 2.01
CA PHE A 21 -0.55 7.30 0.76
C PHE A 21 0.18 5.98 0.53
N GLY A 22 -0.52 5.07 -0.14
CA GLY A 22 -0.03 3.74 -0.49
C GLY A 22 0.01 2.75 0.68
N ARG A 23 0.21 1.48 0.29
CA ARG A 23 0.35 0.35 1.20
C ARG A 23 1.65 0.45 2.02
N TYR A 24 1.62 -0.08 3.24
CA TYR A 24 2.81 -0.15 4.09
C TYR A 24 3.91 -1.05 3.50
N SER A 25 5.17 -0.64 3.69
CA SER A 25 6.36 -1.35 3.25
C SER A 25 7.40 -1.40 4.37
N ASP A 26 7.82 -2.61 4.75
CA ASP A 26 8.88 -2.86 5.74
C ASP A 26 10.29 -2.99 5.11
N ASN A 27 10.42 -2.79 3.79
CA ASN A 27 11.68 -2.90 3.04
C ASN A 27 12.64 -1.71 3.25
N ASN A 28 12.19 -0.69 3.98
CA ASN A 28 12.87 0.60 4.07
C ASN A 28 13.50 0.85 5.45
N LYS A 29 13.79 -0.22 6.21
CA LYS A 29 14.41 -0.12 7.53
C LYS A 29 15.80 0.55 7.45
N PRO A 30 16.12 1.49 8.36
CA PRO A 30 17.47 2.06 8.49
C PRO A 30 18.51 0.97 8.76
N ALA A 31 19.77 1.24 8.39
CA ALA A 31 20.88 0.29 8.60
C ALA A 31 20.98 -0.21 10.06
N GLY A 32 20.79 0.68 11.04
CA GLY A 32 20.79 0.31 12.46
C GLY A 32 19.63 -0.61 12.89
N LYS A 33 18.50 -0.59 12.19
CA LYS A 33 17.42 -1.57 12.40
C LYS A 33 17.79 -2.91 11.77
N ILE A 34 18.41 -2.91 10.59
CA ILE A 34 18.87 -4.14 9.92
C ILE A 34 19.88 -4.89 10.81
N SER A 35 20.80 -4.20 11.48
CA SER A 35 21.74 -4.86 12.40
C SER A 35 21.05 -5.55 13.58
N ARG A 36 19.88 -5.07 14.04
CA ARG A 36 19.11 -5.74 15.09
C ARG A 36 18.62 -7.14 14.70
N TRP A 37 18.40 -7.38 13.41
CA TRP A 37 18.11 -8.74 12.94
C TRP A 37 19.30 -9.68 13.18
N THR A 38 20.50 -9.22 12.86
CA THR A 38 21.74 -9.97 13.10
C THR A 38 21.98 -10.19 14.59
N ASP A 39 21.72 -9.17 15.43
CA ASP A 39 21.81 -9.29 16.89
C ASP A 39 20.85 -10.37 17.40
N ALA A 40 19.59 -10.34 16.95
CA ALA A 40 18.57 -11.32 17.36
C ALA A 40 19.01 -12.75 17.04
N ASP A 41 19.56 -13.00 15.85
CA ASP A 41 20.01 -14.33 15.42
C ASP A 41 21.22 -14.81 16.25
N ASN A 42 22.19 -13.92 16.49
CA ASN A 42 23.37 -14.23 17.30
C ASN A 42 23.02 -14.52 18.77
N LEU A 43 22.14 -13.72 19.37
CA LEU A 43 21.67 -13.91 20.74
C LEU A 43 20.88 -15.21 20.88
N PHE A 44 20.08 -15.57 19.88
CA PHE A 44 19.35 -16.83 19.86
C PHE A 44 20.31 -18.03 19.86
N LYS A 45 21.35 -18.01 19.01
CA LYS A 45 22.39 -19.06 18.96
C LYS A 45 23.15 -19.20 20.28
N GLN A 46 23.30 -18.12 21.03
CA GLN A 46 23.88 -18.11 22.38
C GLN A 46 22.91 -18.55 23.49
N LYS A 47 21.67 -18.95 23.14
CA LYS A 47 20.58 -19.29 24.08
C LYS A 47 20.16 -18.14 25.00
N LYS A 48 20.45 -16.90 24.61
CA LYS A 48 19.96 -15.68 25.28
C LYS A 48 18.61 -15.28 24.70
N PHE A 49 17.60 -16.12 24.90
CA PHE A 49 16.29 -15.95 24.24
C PHE A 49 15.60 -14.62 24.56
N PRO A 50 15.57 -14.13 25.82
CA PRO A 50 14.93 -12.84 26.12
C PRO A 50 15.57 -11.67 25.37
N ASP A 51 16.91 -11.62 25.33
CA ASP A 51 17.63 -10.54 24.64
C ASP A 51 17.50 -10.66 23.10
N SER A 52 17.40 -11.89 22.59
CA SER A 52 17.08 -12.14 21.17
C SER A 52 15.70 -11.60 20.80
N LEU A 53 14.71 -11.76 21.69
CA LEU A 53 13.37 -11.19 21.51
C LEU A 53 13.39 -9.66 21.55
N ASP A 54 14.14 -9.04 22.48
CA ASP A 54 14.30 -7.57 22.51
C ASP A 54 14.78 -7.03 21.17
N ALA A 55 15.86 -7.63 20.62
CA ALA A 55 16.42 -7.25 19.33
C ALA A 55 15.44 -7.51 18.17
N PHE A 56 14.70 -8.62 18.20
CA PHE A 56 13.70 -8.96 17.20
C PHE A 56 12.53 -7.95 17.17
N PHE A 57 11.97 -7.57 18.32
CA PHE A 57 10.89 -6.58 18.37
C PHE A 57 11.40 -5.16 18.08
N GLU A 58 12.66 -4.85 18.41
CA GLU A 58 13.30 -3.61 17.95
C GLU A 58 13.45 -3.56 16.43
N TYR A 59 13.78 -4.68 15.78
CA TYR A 59 13.80 -4.81 14.33
C TYR A 59 12.41 -4.59 13.72
N LEU A 60 11.36 -5.22 14.27
CA LEU A 60 10.00 -5.10 13.74
C LEU A 60 9.42 -3.69 13.88
N ARG A 61 9.70 -3.03 15.00
CA ARG A 61 9.18 -1.71 15.34
C ARG A 61 9.57 -0.64 14.32
N ASP A 62 8.58 0.09 13.86
CA ASP A 62 8.69 1.36 13.17
C ASP A 62 8.34 2.47 14.15
N ASP A 63 9.35 3.27 14.48
CA ASP A 63 9.27 4.30 15.53
C ASP A 63 8.38 5.49 15.09
N THR A 64 8.11 5.65 13.79
CA THR A 64 7.28 6.74 13.27
C THR A 64 5.79 6.45 13.41
N ILE A 65 5.38 5.20 13.14
CA ILE A 65 3.97 4.78 13.23
C ILE A 65 3.62 4.12 14.57
N GLN A 66 4.63 3.80 15.39
CA GLN A 66 4.45 3.15 16.69
C GLN A 66 3.57 1.90 16.56
N ASN A 67 4.01 0.98 15.70
CA ASN A 67 3.27 -0.23 15.34
C ASN A 67 3.43 -1.39 16.34
N VAL A 68 4.44 -1.34 17.21
CA VAL A 68 4.77 -2.41 18.17
C VAL A 68 4.86 -1.83 19.58
N VAL A 69 4.14 -2.45 20.51
CA VAL A 69 4.31 -2.28 21.96
C VAL A 69 4.90 -3.57 22.50
N TYR A 70 6.00 -3.46 23.22
CA TYR A 70 6.74 -4.59 23.76
C TYR A 70 7.20 -4.26 25.17
N ASP A 71 6.86 -5.12 26.13
CA ASP A 71 7.24 -4.99 27.53
C ASP A 71 7.78 -6.32 28.06
N ARG A 72 8.92 -6.25 28.76
CA ARG A 72 9.64 -7.40 29.29
C ARG A 72 10.02 -7.17 30.75
N SER A 73 9.69 -8.15 31.59
CA SER A 73 10.13 -8.23 32.98
C SER A 73 10.94 -9.51 33.17
N GLY A 74 12.27 -9.39 33.11
CA GLY A 74 13.17 -10.54 33.21
C GLY A 74 12.99 -11.52 32.06
N THR A 75 12.52 -12.74 32.36
CA THR A 75 12.34 -13.81 31.36
C THR A 75 10.93 -13.89 30.79
N GLU A 76 10.03 -13.02 31.24
CA GLU A 76 8.64 -12.98 30.81
C GLU A 76 8.36 -11.64 30.14
N GLY A 77 7.45 -11.64 29.16
CA GLY A 77 7.05 -10.41 28.52
C GLY A 77 5.76 -10.54 27.75
N LYS A 78 5.24 -9.38 27.37
CA LYS A 78 4.02 -9.23 26.58
C LYS A 78 4.30 -8.28 25.44
N PHE A 79 3.56 -8.48 24.36
CA PHE A 79 3.63 -7.61 23.21
C PHE A 79 2.29 -7.49 22.53
N GLU A 80 2.12 -6.38 21.84
CA GLU A 80 1.07 -6.20 20.86
C GLU A 80 1.62 -5.46 19.66
N PHE A 81 1.11 -5.79 18.48
CA PHE A 81 1.41 -5.04 17.28
C PHE A 81 0.21 -5.02 16.35
N TYR A 82 0.19 -4.02 15.47
CA TYR A 82 -0.94 -3.75 14.60
C TYR A 82 -0.67 -4.26 13.18
N GLN A 83 -1.71 -4.82 12.58
CA GLN A 83 -1.76 -5.18 11.17
C GLN A 83 -3.14 -4.88 10.64
N GLY A 84 -3.28 -3.76 9.93
CA GLY A 84 -4.56 -3.35 9.36
C GLY A 84 -5.60 -3.15 10.47
N SER A 85 -6.76 -3.76 10.27
CA SER A 85 -7.87 -3.75 11.22
C SER A 85 -7.62 -4.61 12.47
N LYS A 86 -6.46 -5.28 12.60
CA LYS A 86 -6.18 -6.22 13.70
C LYS A 86 -5.04 -5.85 14.61
N ILE A 87 -5.19 -6.32 15.85
CA ILE A 87 -4.16 -6.35 16.88
C ILE A 87 -3.75 -7.79 17.11
N VAL A 88 -2.48 -8.08 16.89
CA VAL A 88 -1.86 -9.33 17.35
C VAL A 88 -1.38 -9.11 18.77
N ARG A 89 -1.80 -9.97 19.69
CA ARG A 89 -1.39 -9.92 21.09
C ARG A 89 -0.64 -11.18 21.43
N GLY A 90 0.44 -11.06 22.19
CA GLY A 90 1.21 -12.22 22.58
C GLY A 90 1.97 -12.04 23.87
N LYS A 91 2.52 -13.16 24.31
CA LYS A 91 3.29 -13.29 25.54
C LYS A 91 4.33 -14.38 25.38
N PHE A 92 5.40 -14.27 26.16
CA PHE A 92 6.42 -15.29 26.25
C PHE A 92 6.91 -15.45 27.69
N ASP A 93 7.44 -16.63 27.97
CA ASP A 93 8.11 -16.98 29.23
C ASP A 93 9.36 -17.85 28.93
N LYS A 94 9.87 -18.53 29.96
CA LYS A 94 11.06 -19.40 29.86
C LYS A 94 10.85 -20.65 29.00
N GLU A 95 9.62 -21.01 28.68
CA GLU A 95 9.28 -22.24 27.98
C GLU A 95 8.62 -21.98 26.64
N ARG A 96 7.74 -20.96 26.55
CA ARG A 96 6.86 -20.77 25.40
C ARG A 96 6.80 -19.34 24.94
N PHE A 97 6.61 -19.20 23.63
CA PHE A 97 6.16 -18.00 22.94
C PHE A 97 4.75 -18.27 22.40
N SER A 98 3.84 -17.32 22.58
CA SER A 98 2.46 -17.41 22.06
C SER A 98 1.97 -16.07 21.54
N ALA A 99 1.24 -16.08 20.44
CA ALA A 99 0.59 -14.94 19.83
C ALA A 99 -0.79 -15.35 19.31
N GLU A 100 -1.74 -14.43 19.41
CA GLU A 100 -3.08 -14.62 18.88
C GLU A 100 -3.66 -13.34 18.28
N VAL A 101 -4.60 -13.52 17.37
CA VAL A 101 -5.44 -12.45 16.82
C VAL A 101 -6.90 -12.88 16.89
N THR A 102 -7.76 -11.99 17.38
CA THR A 102 -9.20 -12.22 17.41
C THR A 102 -9.81 -11.85 16.06
N LEU A 103 -10.59 -12.76 15.47
CA LEU A 103 -11.24 -12.53 14.18
C LEU A 103 -12.65 -12.02 14.36
N ALA A 104 -13.46 -12.78 15.09
CA ALA A 104 -14.88 -12.52 15.29
C ALA A 104 -15.39 -13.26 16.52
N LYS A 105 -16.58 -12.87 16.99
CA LYS A 105 -17.36 -13.63 17.94
C LYS A 105 -18.35 -14.54 17.20
N MET A 106 -18.46 -15.79 17.62
CA MET A 106 -19.41 -16.79 17.14
C MET A 106 -20.30 -17.24 18.31
N PRO A 107 -21.34 -16.47 18.65
CA PRO A 107 -22.18 -16.75 19.82
C PRO A 107 -22.94 -18.08 19.73
N GLN A 108 -23.21 -18.52 18.49
CA GLN A 108 -23.88 -19.78 18.19
C GLN A 108 -22.97 -20.63 17.31
N PRO A 109 -22.72 -21.91 17.65
CA PRO A 109 -21.90 -22.80 16.83
C PRO A 109 -22.41 -22.89 15.39
N SER A 110 -21.49 -22.77 14.43
CA SER A 110 -21.82 -22.84 13.00
C SER A 110 -20.94 -23.88 12.30
N ILE A 111 -21.54 -25.00 11.89
CA ILE A 111 -20.85 -26.07 11.16
C ILE A 111 -20.19 -25.56 9.87
N PRO A 112 -20.87 -24.74 9.02
CA PRO A 112 -20.24 -24.19 7.82
C PRO A 112 -18.99 -23.36 8.11
N VAL A 113 -19.02 -22.53 9.17
CA VAL A 113 -17.86 -21.73 9.60
C VAL A 113 -16.73 -22.67 10.01
N MET A 114 -17.00 -23.64 10.90
CA MET A 114 -15.98 -24.57 11.39
C MET A 114 -15.33 -25.39 10.29
N ARG A 115 -16.11 -25.85 9.29
CA ARG A 115 -15.57 -26.59 8.14
C ARG A 115 -14.60 -25.74 7.32
N ARG A 116 -14.99 -24.50 7.00
CA ARG A 116 -14.14 -23.57 6.24
C ARG A 116 -12.83 -23.28 6.97
N LEU A 117 -12.88 -23.07 8.28
CA LEU A 117 -11.67 -22.81 9.08
C LEU A 117 -10.73 -24.02 9.12
N LEU A 118 -11.28 -25.23 9.20
CA LEU A 118 -10.49 -26.47 9.13
C LEU A 118 -9.83 -26.65 7.75
N GLU A 119 -10.55 -26.37 6.66
CA GLU A 119 -9.98 -26.38 5.31
C GLU A 119 -8.84 -25.36 5.17
N MET A 120 -9.04 -24.15 5.69
CA MET A 120 -8.02 -23.11 5.65
C MET A 120 -6.77 -23.45 6.47
N ASN A 121 -6.92 -24.16 7.60
CA ASN A 121 -5.79 -24.63 8.41
C ASN A 121 -4.82 -25.53 7.63
N ILE A 122 -5.30 -26.26 6.61
CA ILE A 122 -4.44 -27.14 5.77
C ILE A 122 -3.42 -26.31 4.96
N HIS A 123 -3.71 -25.02 4.72
CA HIS A 123 -2.88 -24.13 3.93
C HIS A 123 -1.99 -23.19 4.76
N LEU A 124 -1.98 -23.33 6.09
CA LEU A 124 -1.15 -22.53 7.00
C LEU A 124 0.10 -23.31 7.42
N TYR A 125 1.23 -22.61 7.50
CA TYR A 125 2.52 -23.23 7.86
C TYR A 125 2.87 -23.05 9.34
N TYR A 126 2.48 -21.93 9.94
CA TYR A 126 2.91 -21.54 11.28
C TYR A 126 1.73 -21.32 12.23
N SER A 127 0.64 -20.77 11.71
CA SER A 127 -0.53 -20.37 12.48
C SER A 127 -1.70 -21.34 12.28
N ARG A 128 -2.73 -21.21 13.13
CA ARG A 128 -3.97 -21.99 13.02
C ARG A 128 -5.17 -21.19 13.48
N PHE A 129 -6.31 -21.38 12.83
CA PHE A 129 -7.62 -21.00 13.34
C PHE A 129 -7.95 -21.86 14.56
N ALA A 130 -8.48 -21.21 15.59
CA ALA A 130 -8.90 -21.82 16.84
C ALA A 130 -10.20 -21.19 17.33
N LEU A 131 -11.01 -21.98 18.03
CA LEU A 131 -12.18 -21.51 18.75
C LEU A 131 -11.86 -21.50 20.24
N ASP A 132 -11.93 -20.33 20.86
CA ASP A 132 -11.72 -20.13 22.29
C ASP A 132 -13.04 -19.68 22.92
N ASN A 133 -13.81 -20.63 23.45
CA ASN A 133 -15.21 -20.45 23.81
C ASN A 133 -16.05 -19.99 22.60
N ASP A 134 -16.57 -18.76 22.62
CA ASP A 134 -17.31 -18.14 21.53
C ASP A 134 -16.42 -17.21 20.67
N ARG A 135 -15.11 -17.14 20.95
CA ARG A 135 -14.17 -16.27 20.25
C ARG A 135 -13.42 -17.05 19.18
N LEU A 136 -13.70 -16.71 17.92
CA LEU A 136 -12.92 -17.20 16.80
C LEU A 136 -11.61 -16.41 16.72
N CYS A 137 -10.48 -17.11 16.74
CA CYS A 137 -9.15 -16.52 16.72
C CYS A 137 -8.20 -17.29 15.80
N MET A 138 -7.05 -16.69 15.50
CA MET A 138 -5.88 -17.44 15.02
C MET A 138 -4.79 -17.41 16.08
N ARG A 139 -4.00 -18.48 16.14
CA ARG A 139 -2.91 -18.65 17.12
C ARG A 139 -1.62 -19.09 16.44
N PHE A 140 -0.51 -18.58 16.96
CA PHE A 140 0.84 -19.04 16.69
C PHE A 140 1.54 -19.28 18.03
N ASP A 141 2.22 -20.40 18.18
CA ASP A 141 3.02 -20.70 19.35
C ASP A 141 4.25 -21.52 19.00
N SER A 142 5.26 -21.44 19.87
CA SER A 142 6.49 -22.19 19.76
C SER A 142 7.09 -22.38 21.15
N ASN A 143 7.78 -23.49 21.37
CA ASN A 143 8.75 -23.55 22.47
C ASN A 143 9.81 -22.48 22.24
N ILE A 144 10.28 -21.85 23.32
CA ILE A 144 11.18 -20.69 23.25
C ILE A 144 12.53 -21.05 22.61
N ASP A 145 13.00 -22.28 22.83
CA ASP A 145 14.23 -22.84 22.28
C ASP A 145 14.14 -23.17 20.77
N ALA A 146 12.93 -23.19 20.23
CA ALA A 146 12.65 -23.36 18.81
C ALA A 146 12.13 -22.06 18.14
N ALA A 147 12.01 -20.96 18.89
CA ALA A 147 11.47 -19.69 18.43
C ALA A 147 12.55 -18.81 17.77
N THR A 148 13.18 -19.32 16.70
CA THR A 148 14.21 -18.57 15.97
C THR A 148 13.65 -17.25 15.41
N PRO A 149 14.45 -16.18 15.25
CA PRO A 149 13.98 -14.92 14.67
C PRO A 149 13.28 -15.09 13.31
N SER A 150 13.79 -15.96 12.45
CA SER A 150 13.16 -16.30 11.17
C SER A 150 11.78 -16.96 11.35
N LYS A 151 11.67 -17.94 12.25
CA LYS A 151 10.38 -18.60 12.54
C LYS A 151 9.38 -17.61 13.12
N LEU A 152 9.81 -16.74 14.03
CA LEU A 152 8.98 -15.69 14.60
C LEU A 152 8.51 -14.70 13.54
N TYR A 153 9.41 -14.23 12.66
CA TYR A 153 9.05 -13.31 11.58
C TYR A 153 7.97 -13.90 10.67
N TYR A 154 8.20 -15.11 10.13
CA TYR A 154 7.24 -15.73 9.22
C TYR A 154 5.95 -16.16 9.91
N GLY A 155 6.04 -16.66 11.16
CA GLY A 155 4.87 -17.07 11.94
C GLY A 155 3.97 -15.90 12.33
N LEU A 156 4.55 -14.80 12.82
CA LEU A 156 3.82 -13.58 13.14
C LEU A 156 3.28 -12.90 11.88
N LYS A 157 4.04 -12.89 10.78
CA LYS A 157 3.60 -12.36 9.48
C LYS A 157 2.41 -13.14 8.92
N GLU A 158 2.46 -14.48 8.95
CA GLU A 158 1.34 -15.32 8.53
C GLU A 158 0.11 -15.06 9.41
N LEU A 159 0.28 -15.10 10.74
CA LEU A 159 -0.78 -14.86 11.71
C LEU A 159 -1.49 -13.51 11.46
N SER A 160 -0.71 -12.44 11.28
CA SER A 160 -1.24 -11.08 11.18
C SER A 160 -1.92 -10.83 9.85
N ILE A 161 -1.29 -11.18 8.73
CA ILE A 161 -1.82 -10.93 7.38
C ILE A 161 -3.05 -11.80 7.12
N LYS A 162 -3.03 -13.06 7.55
CA LYS A 162 -4.20 -13.94 7.42
C LYS A 162 -5.32 -13.50 8.35
N GLY A 163 -4.99 -13.07 9.57
CA GLY A 163 -6.00 -12.57 10.51
C GLY A 163 -6.76 -11.36 9.97
N ASP A 164 -6.04 -10.37 9.47
CA ASP A 164 -6.60 -9.14 8.89
C ASP A 164 -7.32 -9.34 7.55
N LYS A 165 -6.96 -10.37 6.77
CA LYS A 165 -7.70 -10.67 5.54
C LYS A 165 -8.99 -11.45 5.81
N GLN A 166 -9.01 -12.27 6.84
CA GLN A 166 -10.07 -13.26 7.04
C GLN A 166 -11.20 -12.78 7.93
N ASP A 167 -10.97 -11.83 8.83
CA ASP A 167 -12.05 -11.28 9.63
C ASP A 167 -13.13 -10.61 8.76
N ASP A 168 -12.72 -9.85 7.74
CA ASP A 168 -13.63 -9.17 6.84
C ASP A 168 -14.39 -10.16 5.96
N LEU A 169 -13.68 -11.15 5.41
CA LEU A 169 -14.29 -12.18 4.56
C LEU A 169 -15.24 -13.09 5.35
N LEU A 170 -14.87 -13.49 6.56
CA LEU A 170 -15.69 -14.38 7.38
C LEU A 170 -16.96 -13.67 7.86
N VAL A 171 -16.84 -12.44 8.35
CA VAL A 171 -18.02 -11.68 8.80
C VAL A 171 -18.95 -11.35 7.63
N GLN A 172 -18.40 -11.12 6.44
CA GLN A 172 -19.20 -10.93 5.22
C GLN A 172 -19.96 -12.21 4.84
N ASP A 173 -19.29 -13.35 4.86
CA ASP A 173 -19.85 -14.61 4.35
C ASP A 173 -20.78 -15.30 5.37
N PHE A 174 -20.70 -14.95 6.66
CA PHE A 174 -21.45 -15.60 7.73
C PHE A 174 -22.09 -14.60 8.69
N THR A 175 -23.42 -14.47 8.60
CA THR A 175 -24.24 -13.64 9.49
C THR A 175 -24.20 -14.06 10.97
N ALA A 176 -23.72 -15.28 11.25
CA ALA A 176 -23.54 -15.79 12.61
C ALA A 176 -22.34 -15.17 13.35
N LEU A 177 -21.47 -14.42 12.65
CA LEU A 177 -20.27 -13.82 13.19
C LEU A 177 -20.48 -12.33 13.51
N GLN A 178 -19.92 -11.87 14.63
CA GLN A 178 -19.93 -10.47 15.04
C GLN A 178 -18.51 -9.91 14.99
N LYS A 179 -18.33 -8.68 14.46
CA LYS A 179 -17.04 -7.99 14.47
C LYS A 179 -16.59 -7.70 15.91
N THR A 180 -15.28 -7.70 16.10
CA THR A 180 -14.60 -7.44 17.38
C THR A 180 -13.36 -6.59 17.12
N ASP A 181 -12.94 -5.81 18.13
CA ASP A 181 -11.70 -5.01 18.15
C ASP A 181 -11.57 -4.00 16.99
N SER A 182 -12.20 -2.82 17.12
CA SER A 182 -12.04 -1.69 16.19
C SER A 182 -11.44 -0.43 16.83
N ASP A 183 -11.10 -0.46 18.11
CA ASP A 183 -10.74 0.74 18.88
C ASP A 183 -9.37 1.35 18.50
N HIS A 184 -8.49 0.58 17.85
CA HIS A 184 -7.16 1.04 17.40
C HIS A 184 -7.18 1.66 16.00
N ILE A 185 -8.31 1.61 15.30
CA ILE A 185 -8.48 2.24 14.01
C ILE A 185 -8.53 3.76 14.20
N ILE A 186 -7.75 4.48 13.41
CA ILE A 186 -7.68 5.94 13.47
C ILE A 186 -8.71 6.50 12.48
N GLU A 187 -9.73 7.16 13.01
CA GLU A 187 -10.75 7.78 12.17
C GLU A 187 -10.17 8.94 11.35
N LEU A 188 -10.48 8.98 10.06
CA LEU A 188 -10.12 10.10 9.19
C LEU A 188 -10.99 11.33 9.51
N PRO A 189 -10.42 12.55 9.47
CA PRO A 189 -11.22 13.77 9.52
C PRO A 189 -12.31 13.75 8.44
N VAL A 190 -13.51 14.21 8.79
CA VAL A 190 -14.66 14.21 7.86
C VAL A 190 -14.31 14.88 6.54
N ASN A 191 -13.62 16.02 6.57
CA ASN A 191 -13.17 16.71 5.35
C ASN A 191 -12.29 15.84 4.45
N GLU A 192 -11.39 15.03 5.01
CA GLU A 192 -10.57 14.10 4.22
C GLU A 192 -11.45 13.01 3.58
N LYS A 193 -12.43 12.47 4.33
CA LYS A 193 -13.39 11.47 3.82
C LYS A 193 -14.24 12.04 2.68
N GLU A 194 -14.71 13.28 2.81
CA GLU A 194 -15.47 14.00 1.77
C GLU A 194 -14.67 14.07 0.46
N VAL A 195 -13.45 14.61 0.53
CA VAL A 195 -12.58 14.75 -0.63
C VAL A 195 -12.30 13.37 -1.25
N LYS A 196 -11.97 12.36 -0.44
CA LYS A 196 -11.74 11.00 -0.96
C LYS A 196 -12.97 10.43 -1.66
N TYR A 197 -14.17 10.61 -1.11
CA TYR A 197 -15.41 10.15 -1.74
C TYR A 197 -15.72 10.88 -3.06
N GLU A 198 -15.59 12.21 -3.08
CA GLU A 198 -15.81 13.01 -4.29
C GLU A 198 -14.89 12.58 -5.43
N TYR A 199 -13.60 12.38 -5.14
CA TYR A 199 -12.62 11.97 -6.14
C TYR A 199 -12.77 10.50 -6.55
N LEU A 200 -13.20 9.61 -5.65
CA LEU A 200 -13.60 8.25 -6.02
C LEU A 200 -14.68 8.28 -7.10
N GLN A 201 -15.76 9.03 -6.84
CA GLN A 201 -16.89 9.16 -7.74
C GLN A 201 -16.49 9.81 -9.08
N LYS A 202 -15.66 10.86 -9.01
CA LYS A 202 -15.13 11.57 -10.19
C LYS A 202 -14.29 10.67 -11.08
N TRP A 203 -13.31 9.96 -10.52
CA TRP A 203 -12.39 9.14 -11.30
C TRP A 203 -13.06 7.90 -11.89
N ILE A 204 -13.93 7.23 -11.13
CA ILE A 204 -14.71 6.10 -11.68
C ILE A 204 -15.56 6.59 -12.86
N ARG A 205 -16.27 7.71 -12.71
CA ARG A 205 -17.09 8.28 -13.79
C ARG A 205 -16.27 8.59 -15.03
N GLN A 206 -15.15 9.30 -14.86
CA GLN A 206 -14.27 9.66 -15.97
C GLN A 206 -13.80 8.45 -16.77
N VAL A 207 -13.40 7.37 -16.08
CA VAL A 207 -12.94 6.14 -16.74
C VAL A 207 -14.10 5.40 -17.40
N LEU A 208 -15.26 5.30 -16.75
CA LEU A 208 -16.44 4.66 -17.34
C LEU A 208 -16.90 5.40 -18.62
N ASP A 209 -16.92 6.73 -18.60
CA ASP A 209 -17.25 7.56 -19.76
C ASP A 209 -16.22 7.39 -20.88
N ALA A 210 -14.92 7.35 -20.54
CA ALA A 210 -13.85 7.12 -21.51
C ALA A 210 -13.93 5.72 -22.15
N VAL A 211 -14.22 4.69 -21.36
CA VAL A 211 -14.43 3.31 -21.86
C VAL A 211 -15.64 3.25 -22.79
N ALA A 212 -16.73 3.93 -22.47
CA ALA A 212 -17.93 3.98 -23.30
C ALA A 212 -17.71 4.73 -24.63
N SER A 213 -16.69 5.60 -24.71
CA SER A 213 -16.38 6.39 -25.91
C SER A 213 -15.57 5.66 -26.98
N VAL A 214 -15.09 4.45 -26.70
CA VAL A 214 -14.24 3.67 -27.61
C VAL A 214 -14.84 2.30 -27.92
N ASP A 215 -14.42 1.72 -29.06
CA ASP A 215 -14.83 0.38 -29.47
C ASP A 215 -14.20 -0.69 -28.55
N ALA A 216 -15.04 -1.48 -27.89
CA ALA A 216 -14.61 -2.40 -26.84
C ALA A 216 -13.65 -3.50 -27.33
N ASP A 217 -13.82 -3.95 -28.56
CA ASP A 217 -13.00 -5.02 -29.16
C ASP A 217 -11.67 -4.46 -29.67
N LYS A 218 -11.72 -3.32 -30.37
CA LYS A 218 -10.50 -2.67 -30.90
C LYS A 218 -9.61 -2.09 -29.81
N PHE A 219 -10.21 -1.57 -28.73
CA PHE A 219 -9.49 -0.92 -27.64
C PHE A 219 -9.40 -1.79 -26.38
N ALA A 220 -9.56 -3.11 -26.48
CA ALA A 220 -9.54 -4.00 -25.32
C ALA A 220 -8.29 -3.80 -24.42
N GLY A 221 -7.10 -3.62 -25.02
CA GLY A 221 -5.88 -3.31 -24.27
C GLY A 221 -5.91 -1.93 -23.57
N GLY A 222 -6.34 -0.90 -24.29
CA GLY A 222 -6.43 0.47 -23.76
C GLY A 222 -7.45 0.58 -22.62
N ILE A 223 -8.60 -0.08 -22.76
CA ILE A 223 -9.63 -0.18 -21.72
C ILE A 223 -9.07 -0.85 -20.47
N ALA A 224 -8.33 -1.95 -20.61
CA ALA A 224 -7.70 -2.63 -19.49
C ALA A 224 -6.72 -1.70 -18.74
N TYR A 225 -5.90 -0.93 -19.47
CA TYR A 225 -5.00 0.05 -18.85
C TYR A 225 -5.74 1.15 -18.08
N MET A 226 -6.82 1.70 -18.64
CA MET A 226 -7.63 2.72 -17.95
C MET A 226 -8.24 2.17 -16.65
N ILE A 227 -8.77 0.95 -16.68
CA ILE A 227 -9.39 0.32 -15.50
C ILE A 227 -8.35 -0.04 -14.45
N LEU A 228 -7.24 -0.67 -14.83
CA LEU A 228 -6.22 -1.12 -13.89
C LEU A 228 -5.48 0.05 -13.25
N SER A 229 -5.11 1.08 -14.02
CA SER A 229 -4.50 2.30 -13.47
C SER A 229 -5.44 3.00 -12.48
N LEU A 230 -6.75 3.08 -12.77
CA LEU A 230 -7.74 3.60 -11.83
C LEU A 230 -7.78 2.81 -10.52
N ILE A 231 -7.82 1.48 -10.58
CA ILE A 231 -7.85 0.63 -9.38
C ILE A 231 -6.60 0.89 -8.53
N TYR A 232 -5.42 0.93 -9.13
CA TYR A 232 -4.16 1.17 -8.41
C TYR A 232 -4.05 2.60 -7.88
N ARG A 233 -4.61 3.59 -8.59
CA ARG A 233 -4.72 4.96 -8.10
C ARG A 233 -5.64 5.06 -6.88
N ILE A 234 -6.79 4.39 -6.93
CA ILE A 234 -7.72 4.37 -5.80
C ILE A 234 -7.06 3.72 -4.58
N ASP A 235 -6.44 2.55 -4.77
CA ASP A 235 -5.68 1.86 -3.72
C ASP A 235 -4.60 2.77 -3.11
N TYR A 236 -3.83 3.46 -3.95
CA TYR A 236 -2.73 4.30 -3.48
C TYR A 236 -3.17 5.63 -2.85
N LEU A 237 -4.07 6.38 -3.49
CA LEU A 237 -4.43 7.73 -3.06
C LEU A 237 -5.51 7.73 -1.97
N LEU A 238 -6.51 6.85 -2.07
CA LEU A 238 -7.59 6.82 -1.08
C LEU A 238 -7.22 5.96 0.12
N CYS A 239 -6.36 4.95 -0.08
CA CYS A 239 -6.02 3.94 0.92
C CYS A 239 -7.28 3.36 1.59
N PRO A 240 -8.23 2.82 0.81
CA PRO A 240 -9.42 2.23 1.40
C PRO A 240 -9.07 0.96 2.15
N GLU A 241 -9.88 0.63 3.15
CA GLU A 241 -9.73 -0.56 3.98
C GLU A 241 -10.95 -1.47 3.86
N GLY A 242 -10.81 -2.71 4.30
CA GLY A 242 -11.87 -3.71 4.36
C GLY A 242 -12.58 -3.96 3.03
N ARG A 243 -13.91 -3.79 3.00
CA ARG A 243 -14.72 -4.25 1.85
C ARG A 243 -14.37 -3.57 0.54
N LEU A 244 -14.16 -2.26 0.55
CA LEU A 244 -13.81 -1.53 -0.67
C LEU A 244 -12.44 -1.97 -1.21
N LEU A 245 -11.45 -2.16 -0.33
CA LEU A 245 -10.16 -2.73 -0.70
C LEU A 245 -10.32 -4.11 -1.35
N ASN A 246 -11.08 -5.01 -0.70
CA ASN A 246 -11.34 -6.36 -1.21
C ASN A 246 -12.06 -6.35 -2.57
N GLU A 247 -13.00 -5.45 -2.79
CA GLU A 247 -13.68 -5.28 -4.08
C GLU A 247 -12.70 -4.80 -5.16
N LEU A 248 -11.82 -3.85 -4.86
CA LEU A 248 -10.76 -3.39 -5.79
C LEU A 248 -9.79 -4.53 -6.16
N GLU A 249 -9.33 -5.32 -5.17
CA GLU A 249 -8.46 -6.48 -5.41
C GLU A 249 -9.14 -7.52 -6.30
N ARG A 250 -10.42 -7.81 -6.02
CA ARG A 250 -11.22 -8.76 -6.82
C ARG A 250 -11.41 -8.28 -8.25
N THR A 251 -11.67 -6.99 -8.45
CA THR A 251 -11.82 -6.39 -9.78
C THR A 251 -10.53 -6.52 -10.57
N ALA A 252 -9.38 -6.11 -10.00
CA ALA A 252 -8.09 -6.27 -10.67
C ALA A 252 -7.79 -7.75 -11.01
N ALA A 253 -8.14 -8.67 -10.11
CA ALA A 253 -7.92 -10.09 -10.30
C ALA A 253 -8.69 -10.67 -11.51
N ILE A 254 -9.80 -10.07 -11.95
CA ILE A 254 -10.56 -10.50 -13.14
C ILE A 254 -9.67 -10.53 -14.38
N TYR A 255 -8.86 -9.49 -14.58
CA TYR A 255 -7.98 -9.38 -15.73
C TYR A 255 -6.92 -10.51 -15.75
N PHE A 256 -6.29 -10.74 -14.59
CA PHE A 256 -5.20 -11.70 -14.43
C PHE A 256 -5.65 -13.16 -14.26
N ARG A 257 -6.95 -13.45 -14.30
CA ARG A 257 -7.43 -14.84 -14.28
C ARG A 257 -6.88 -15.57 -15.49
N LYS A 258 -6.29 -16.74 -15.25
CA LYS A 258 -5.86 -17.69 -16.29
C LYS A 258 -7.08 -18.47 -16.78
N ASP A 259 -8.04 -17.74 -17.31
CA ASP A 259 -9.18 -18.29 -18.05
C ASP A 259 -9.05 -17.90 -19.52
N GLU A 260 -9.63 -18.70 -20.42
CA GLU A 260 -9.57 -18.51 -21.88
C GLU A 260 -10.43 -17.33 -22.37
N ARG A 261 -10.93 -16.50 -21.44
CA ARG A 261 -11.88 -15.42 -21.76
C ARG A 261 -11.18 -14.27 -22.47
N PRO A 262 -11.77 -13.72 -23.55
CA PRO A 262 -11.22 -12.56 -24.26
C PRO A 262 -11.08 -11.33 -23.36
N GLY A 263 -10.12 -10.44 -23.71
CA GLY A 263 -9.88 -9.20 -22.97
C GLY A 263 -11.11 -8.29 -22.87
N ALA A 264 -11.90 -8.18 -23.95
CA ALA A 264 -13.14 -7.39 -23.95
C ALA A 264 -14.18 -7.92 -22.95
N GLU A 265 -14.29 -9.25 -22.78
CA GLU A 265 -15.18 -9.85 -21.80
C GLU A 265 -14.73 -9.55 -20.37
N LYS A 266 -13.43 -9.70 -20.09
CA LYS A 266 -12.84 -9.35 -18.79
C LYS A 266 -13.04 -7.87 -18.46
N ASN A 267 -12.88 -6.99 -19.45
CA ASN A 267 -13.10 -5.56 -19.30
C ASN A 267 -14.56 -5.24 -18.95
N ARG A 268 -15.53 -5.88 -19.62
CA ARG A 268 -16.94 -5.73 -19.31
C ARG A 268 -17.23 -6.10 -17.85
N ASP A 269 -16.69 -7.23 -17.38
CA ASP A 269 -16.88 -7.67 -16.00
C ASP A 269 -16.26 -6.68 -14.99
N MET A 270 -15.06 -6.15 -15.27
CA MET A 270 -14.44 -5.12 -14.43
C MET A 270 -15.24 -3.82 -14.41
N VAL A 271 -15.81 -3.40 -15.55
CA VAL A 271 -16.69 -2.24 -15.66
C VAL A 271 -17.93 -2.40 -14.77
N GLU A 272 -18.54 -3.58 -14.76
CA GLU A 272 -19.70 -3.85 -13.91
C GLU A 272 -19.35 -3.79 -12.41
N GLU A 273 -18.17 -4.28 -12.00
CA GLU A 273 -17.70 -4.11 -10.62
C GLU A 273 -17.44 -2.63 -10.25
N LEU A 274 -16.85 -1.84 -11.16
CA LEU A 274 -16.67 -0.41 -10.93
C LEU A 274 -18.00 0.35 -10.79
N LYS A 275 -19.02 -0.01 -11.57
CA LYS A 275 -20.38 0.55 -11.43
C LYS A 275 -20.98 0.23 -10.07
N LYS A 276 -20.77 -0.99 -9.56
CA LYS A 276 -21.23 -1.38 -8.20
C LYS A 276 -20.54 -0.54 -7.13
N ILE A 277 -19.23 -0.27 -7.26
CA ILE A 277 -18.51 0.62 -6.35
C ILE A 277 -19.06 2.05 -6.44
N GLN A 278 -19.29 2.56 -7.64
CA GLN A 278 -19.84 3.90 -7.87
C GLN A 278 -21.23 4.09 -7.27
N ALA A 279 -22.06 3.04 -7.29
CA ALA A 279 -23.43 3.08 -6.77
C ALA A 279 -23.52 3.06 -5.23
N LYS A 280 -22.41 2.81 -4.52
CA LYS A 280 -22.40 2.79 -3.05
C LYS A 280 -22.71 4.16 -2.46
N THR A 281 -23.40 4.15 -1.32
CA THR A 281 -23.69 5.40 -0.63
C THR A 281 -22.43 5.97 0.00
N LYS A 282 -22.48 7.27 0.30
CA LYS A 282 -21.38 7.96 0.97
C LYS A 282 -21.08 7.37 2.34
N GLU A 283 -22.13 7.00 3.08
CA GLU A 283 -22.03 6.38 4.40
C GLU A 283 -21.31 5.03 4.34
N GLU A 284 -21.62 4.22 3.31
CA GLU A 284 -20.92 2.96 3.07
C GLU A 284 -19.44 3.19 2.80
N ILE A 285 -19.10 4.11 1.88
CA ILE A 285 -17.70 4.41 1.55
C ILE A 285 -16.95 4.96 2.77
N PHE A 286 -17.56 5.85 3.55
CA PHE A 286 -16.95 6.45 4.73
C PHE A 286 -16.56 5.40 5.77
N SER A 287 -17.30 4.30 5.87
CA SER A 287 -16.98 3.19 6.78
C SER A 287 -15.69 2.43 6.39
N TYR A 288 -15.23 2.59 5.14
CA TYR A 288 -14.01 1.99 4.60
C TYR A 288 -12.82 2.94 4.59
N LEU A 289 -13.02 4.21 5.00
CA LEU A 289 -12.02 5.26 4.96
C LEU A 289 -11.50 5.54 6.37
N PHE A 290 -10.55 4.74 6.81
CA PHE A 290 -9.87 4.89 8.09
C PHE A 290 -8.38 4.62 7.96
N ARG A 291 -7.59 5.08 8.92
CA ARG A 291 -6.16 4.79 9.00
C ARG A 291 -5.93 3.59 9.90
N SER A 292 -5.08 2.70 9.44
CA SER A 292 -4.65 1.54 10.19
C SER A 292 -3.12 1.51 10.29
N LYS A 293 -2.60 0.76 11.26
CA LYS A 293 -1.16 0.57 11.45
C LYS A 293 -0.79 -0.82 10.95
N HIS A 294 0.40 -0.94 10.37
CA HIS A 294 0.90 -2.20 9.85
C HIS A 294 2.28 -2.52 10.39
N THR A 295 2.58 -3.81 10.50
CA THR A 295 3.89 -4.30 10.93
C THR A 295 4.60 -5.03 9.81
N PHE A 296 3.84 -5.74 8.97
CA PHE A 296 4.38 -6.51 7.85
C PHE A 296 3.84 -5.99 6.53
N ALA A 297 4.72 -5.89 5.53
CA ALA A 297 4.29 -5.68 4.16
C ALA A 297 3.54 -6.92 3.65
N ILE A 298 2.41 -6.67 2.99
CA ILE A 298 1.59 -7.70 2.34
C ILE A 298 2.16 -8.14 0.99
N VAL A 299 3.05 -7.33 0.41
CA VAL A 299 3.75 -7.59 -0.85
C VAL A 299 5.25 -7.76 -0.59
N ALA A 300 5.89 -8.60 -1.40
CA ALA A 300 7.31 -8.84 -1.32
C ALA A 300 8.11 -7.71 -2.01
N PRO A 301 9.34 -7.41 -1.56
CA PRO A 301 10.25 -6.58 -2.34
C PRO A 301 10.63 -7.30 -3.64
N GLN A 302 10.89 -6.52 -4.69
CA GLN A 302 11.39 -7.02 -5.97
C GLN A 302 12.69 -6.31 -6.34
N ASN A 303 13.47 -6.95 -7.21
CA ASN A 303 14.63 -6.29 -7.81
C ASN A 303 14.19 -5.09 -8.67
N HIS A 304 15.09 -4.14 -8.88
CA HIS A 304 14.76 -2.96 -9.67
C HIS A 304 14.41 -3.32 -11.13
N LYS A 305 15.00 -4.41 -11.67
CA LYS A 305 14.71 -4.91 -13.01
C LYS A 305 13.21 -5.20 -13.24
N ALA A 306 12.50 -5.76 -12.26
CA ALA A 306 11.05 -5.99 -12.38
C ALA A 306 10.26 -4.69 -12.56
N ILE A 307 10.73 -3.60 -11.94
CA ILE A 307 10.14 -2.26 -12.08
C ILE A 307 10.44 -1.72 -13.49
N VAL A 308 11.70 -1.82 -13.93
CA VAL A 308 12.14 -1.43 -15.28
C VAL A 308 11.32 -2.15 -16.35
N ASP A 309 11.21 -3.47 -16.28
CA ASP A 309 10.52 -4.27 -17.29
C ASP A 309 9.02 -3.91 -17.37
N SER A 310 8.37 -3.61 -16.23
CA SER A 310 6.96 -3.15 -16.19
C SER A 310 6.77 -1.77 -16.79
N ILE A 311 7.60 -0.80 -16.40
CA ILE A 311 7.53 0.57 -16.93
C ILE A 311 7.85 0.57 -18.43
N HIS A 312 8.91 -0.14 -18.84
CA HIS A 312 9.30 -0.25 -20.23
C HIS A 312 8.17 -0.80 -21.10
N ALA A 313 7.55 -1.91 -20.69
CA ALA A 313 6.43 -2.50 -21.42
C ALA A 313 5.25 -1.54 -21.55
N ALA A 314 4.93 -0.79 -20.50
CA ALA A 314 3.91 0.25 -20.54
C ALA A 314 4.29 1.40 -21.49
N ASN A 315 5.52 1.89 -21.42
CA ASN A 315 6.03 2.96 -22.29
C ASN A 315 6.03 2.56 -23.76
N GLN A 316 6.31 1.30 -24.11
CA GLN A 316 6.18 0.81 -25.49
C GLN A 316 4.73 0.84 -25.97
N ASN A 317 3.78 0.41 -25.14
CA ASN A 317 2.36 0.39 -25.50
C ASN A 317 1.75 1.80 -25.55
N LEU A 318 2.29 2.75 -24.78
CA LEU A 318 1.88 4.15 -24.77
C LEU A 318 2.06 4.82 -26.13
N ILE A 319 3.15 4.51 -26.86
CA ILE A 319 3.55 5.19 -28.11
C ILE A 319 2.39 5.22 -29.10
N TRP A 320 1.71 4.09 -29.30
CA TRP A 320 0.62 4.01 -30.26
C TRP A 320 -0.55 4.94 -29.88
N TYR A 321 -0.93 4.99 -28.59
CA TYR A 321 -2.01 5.85 -28.12
C TYR A 321 -1.64 7.33 -28.24
N ARG A 322 -0.40 7.69 -27.92
CA ARG A 322 0.12 9.05 -28.08
C ARG A 322 0.08 9.49 -29.54
N ASP A 323 0.64 8.68 -30.44
CA ASP A 323 0.79 9.02 -31.85
C ASP A 323 -0.56 9.04 -32.60
N ASN A 324 -1.60 8.39 -32.07
CA ASN A 324 -2.96 8.39 -32.59
C ASN A 324 -3.91 9.34 -31.83
N ASN A 325 -3.39 10.30 -31.06
CA ASN A 325 -4.16 11.33 -30.34
C ASN A 325 -5.12 10.81 -29.26
N TYR A 326 -4.86 9.63 -28.69
CA TYR A 326 -5.57 9.11 -27.51
C TYR A 326 -4.87 9.51 -26.21
N SER A 327 -4.71 10.82 -25.97
CA SER A 327 -3.88 11.37 -24.87
C SER A 327 -4.29 10.88 -23.48
N PHE A 328 -5.59 10.70 -23.24
CA PHE A 328 -6.07 10.16 -21.97
C PHE A 328 -5.59 8.72 -21.78
N ILE A 329 -5.81 7.84 -22.77
CA ILE A 329 -5.36 6.45 -22.71
C ILE A 329 -3.84 6.40 -22.55
N ALA A 330 -3.10 7.16 -23.35
CA ALA A 330 -1.64 7.24 -23.26
C ALA A 330 -1.16 7.59 -21.84
N SER A 331 -1.80 8.57 -21.19
CA SER A 331 -1.49 8.93 -19.79
C SER A 331 -1.78 7.79 -18.82
N GLN A 332 -2.90 7.08 -18.99
CA GLN A 332 -3.25 5.92 -18.16
C GLN A 332 -2.28 4.74 -18.35
N VAL A 333 -1.74 4.54 -19.56
CA VAL A 333 -0.71 3.53 -19.81
C VAL A 333 0.59 3.88 -19.06
N ALA A 334 1.07 5.12 -19.13
CA ALA A 334 2.26 5.54 -18.37
C ALA A 334 2.07 5.34 -16.86
N GLU A 335 0.92 5.77 -16.32
CA GLU A 335 0.60 5.58 -14.91
C GLU A 335 0.59 4.10 -14.53
N TYR A 336 -0.06 3.25 -15.34
CA TYR A 336 -0.15 1.82 -15.10
C TYR A 336 1.23 1.19 -14.84
N GLY A 337 2.24 1.52 -15.65
CA GLY A 337 3.57 0.91 -15.58
C GLY A 337 4.20 1.00 -14.20
N ILE A 338 4.08 2.16 -13.55
CA ILE A 338 4.61 2.40 -12.21
C ILE A 338 3.58 2.10 -11.09
N SER A 339 2.30 2.39 -11.30
CA SER A 339 1.27 2.11 -10.29
C SER A 339 1.08 0.62 -10.04
N TYR A 340 1.23 -0.21 -11.09
CA TYR A 340 1.24 -1.67 -10.97
C TYR A 340 2.38 -2.15 -10.05
N CYS A 341 3.58 -1.56 -10.21
CA CYS A 341 4.73 -1.87 -9.36
C CYS A 341 4.48 -1.45 -7.91
N GLN A 342 3.92 -0.25 -7.70
CA GLN A 342 3.61 0.26 -6.37
C GLN A 342 2.53 -0.57 -5.65
N TYR A 343 1.56 -1.11 -6.40
CA TYR A 343 0.51 -1.98 -5.90
C TYR A 343 1.03 -3.40 -5.58
N SER A 344 1.87 -3.94 -6.46
CA SER A 344 2.26 -5.35 -6.44
C SER A 344 3.52 -5.65 -5.62
N TYR A 345 4.38 -4.65 -5.40
CA TYR A 345 5.71 -4.83 -4.81
C TYR A 345 5.97 -3.87 -3.64
N SER A 346 6.84 -4.31 -2.72
CA SER A 346 7.38 -3.46 -1.65
C SER A 346 8.54 -2.61 -2.19
N LEU A 347 8.22 -1.48 -2.83
CA LEU A 347 9.18 -0.64 -3.52
C LEU A 347 10.20 0.05 -2.58
N PRO A 348 11.42 0.33 -3.05
CA PRO A 348 12.33 1.27 -2.40
C PRO A 348 11.66 2.63 -2.16
N LYS A 349 11.84 3.20 -0.97
CA LYS A 349 11.14 4.44 -0.59
C LYS A 349 11.44 5.63 -1.50
N MET A 350 12.64 5.69 -2.07
CA MET A 350 13.00 6.69 -3.08
C MET A 350 12.05 6.62 -4.29
N ILE A 351 11.77 5.42 -4.81
CA ILE A 351 10.85 5.24 -5.94
C ILE A 351 9.41 5.57 -5.52
N THR A 352 8.98 5.17 -4.33
CA THR A 352 7.65 5.56 -3.82
C THR A 352 7.51 7.07 -3.66
N GLU A 353 8.56 7.80 -3.25
CA GLU A 353 8.53 9.27 -3.16
C GLU A 353 8.52 9.94 -4.55
N LEU A 354 9.19 9.35 -5.55
CA LEU A 354 9.09 9.79 -6.94
C LEU A 354 7.69 9.52 -7.52
N PHE A 355 7.10 8.37 -7.21
CA PHE A 355 5.73 8.04 -7.60
C PHE A 355 4.70 8.96 -6.92
N GLN A 356 4.93 9.35 -5.66
CA GLN A 356 4.12 10.38 -5.00
C GLN A 356 4.19 11.72 -5.74
N LEU A 357 5.39 12.12 -6.21
CA LEU A 357 5.53 13.33 -7.03
C LEU A 357 4.78 13.18 -8.37
N PHE A 358 4.92 12.04 -9.06
CA PHE A 358 4.17 11.73 -10.27
C PHE A 358 2.66 11.89 -10.06
N MET A 359 2.13 11.35 -8.94
CA MET A 359 0.73 11.49 -8.57
C MET A 359 0.34 12.94 -8.27
N ARG A 360 1.19 13.73 -7.60
CA ARG A 360 0.94 15.15 -7.33
C ARG A 360 0.94 16.02 -8.58
N VAL A 361 1.67 15.63 -9.61
CA VAL A 361 1.63 16.30 -10.92
C VAL A 361 0.33 15.97 -11.66
N ASN A 362 -0.06 14.69 -11.69
CA ASN A 362 -1.23 14.22 -12.45
C ASN A 362 -2.57 14.55 -11.78
N TYR A 363 -2.61 14.56 -10.45
CA TYR A 363 -3.85 14.73 -9.65
C TYR A 363 -3.74 15.93 -8.71
N GLY A 364 -3.16 17.04 -9.19
CA GLY A 364 -2.90 18.22 -8.36
C GLY A 364 -4.15 18.79 -7.68
N ASP A 365 -5.31 18.71 -8.34
CA ASP A 365 -6.60 19.12 -7.77
C ASP A 365 -6.98 18.31 -6.52
N TYR A 366 -6.77 17.00 -6.54
CA TYR A 366 -6.99 16.12 -5.38
C TYR A 366 -6.13 16.54 -4.20
N PHE A 367 -4.83 16.76 -4.44
CA PHE A 367 -3.92 17.20 -3.39
C PHE A 367 -4.27 18.59 -2.85
N LEU A 368 -4.66 19.52 -3.72
CA LEU A 368 -5.15 20.85 -3.30
C LEU A 368 -6.40 20.73 -2.42
N SER A 369 -7.36 19.88 -2.79
CA SER A 369 -8.57 19.62 -1.99
C SER A 369 -8.25 19.01 -0.62
N LEU A 370 -7.18 18.22 -0.52
CA LEU A 370 -6.66 17.69 0.74
C LEU A 370 -5.86 18.71 1.57
N GLY A 371 -5.63 19.92 1.06
CA GLY A 371 -4.92 21.00 1.75
C GLY A 371 -3.42 21.09 1.45
N PHE A 372 -2.90 20.31 0.50
CA PHE A 372 -1.54 20.52 -0.01
C PHE A 372 -1.47 21.84 -0.78
N LYS A 373 -0.30 22.47 -0.79
CA LYS A 373 -0.13 23.81 -1.39
C LYS A 373 0.63 23.83 -2.70
N ASP A 374 1.45 22.81 -2.95
CA ASP A 374 2.22 22.76 -4.18
C ASP A 374 1.32 22.41 -5.37
N VAL A 375 1.39 23.25 -6.39
CA VAL A 375 0.81 23.00 -7.72
C VAL A 375 1.94 22.80 -8.70
N TYR A 376 2.09 21.58 -9.19
CA TYR A 376 3.15 21.21 -10.13
C TYR A 376 2.73 21.34 -11.59
N TYR A 377 1.44 21.24 -11.89
CA TYR A 377 0.90 21.30 -13.24
C TYR A 377 -0.50 21.93 -13.23
N ASP A 378 -0.74 22.87 -14.15
CA ASP A 378 -2.04 23.46 -14.42
C ASP A 378 -2.62 22.85 -15.72
N PRO A 379 -3.65 21.98 -15.63
CA PRO A 379 -4.21 21.31 -16.79
C PRO A 379 -4.98 22.25 -17.73
N TYR A 380 -5.45 23.40 -17.26
CA TYR A 380 -6.20 24.35 -18.09
C TYR A 380 -5.26 25.17 -18.98
N LYS A 381 -4.07 25.50 -18.46
CA LYS A 381 -3.05 26.25 -19.20
C LYS A 381 -2.02 25.36 -19.87
N ASN A 382 -2.00 24.07 -19.54
CA ASN A 382 -0.94 23.13 -19.93
C ASN A 382 0.45 23.68 -19.56
N THR A 383 0.62 24.11 -18.31
CA THR A 383 1.88 24.70 -17.82
C THR A 383 2.38 23.98 -16.59
N PHE A 384 3.68 23.66 -16.58
CA PHE A 384 4.36 23.01 -15.47
C PHE A 384 5.13 24.01 -14.61
N ASN A 385 5.19 23.76 -13.31
CA ASN A 385 6.13 24.42 -12.42
C ASN A 385 7.42 23.60 -12.35
N GLU A 386 8.24 23.69 -13.41
CA GLU A 386 9.49 22.94 -13.57
C GLU A 386 10.42 23.13 -12.38
N GLN A 387 10.55 24.36 -11.86
CA GLN A 387 11.40 24.66 -10.70
C GLN A 387 10.96 23.90 -9.46
N ALA A 388 9.65 23.81 -9.19
CA ALA A 388 9.13 23.05 -8.06
C ALA A 388 9.35 21.54 -8.24
N ILE A 389 9.14 21.02 -9.46
CA ILE A 389 9.37 19.60 -9.79
C ILE A 389 10.85 19.26 -9.59
N PHE A 390 11.78 20.03 -10.17
CA PHE A 390 13.22 19.84 -10.02
C PHE A 390 13.65 19.92 -8.55
N LYS A 391 13.22 20.96 -7.81
CA LYS A 391 13.49 21.08 -6.37
C LYS A 391 13.06 19.84 -5.60
N ARG A 392 11.89 19.28 -5.93
CA ARG A 392 11.35 18.09 -5.26
C ARG A 392 12.14 16.83 -5.60
N ILE A 393 12.49 16.60 -6.86
CA ILE A 393 13.31 15.45 -7.28
C ILE A 393 14.68 15.49 -6.62
N THR A 394 15.36 16.65 -6.65
CA THR A 394 16.66 16.81 -6.00
C THR A 394 16.58 16.56 -4.49
N ALA A 395 15.54 17.05 -3.80
CA ALA A 395 15.34 16.78 -2.39
C ALA A 395 15.16 15.28 -2.09
N ILE A 396 14.46 14.54 -2.96
CA ILE A 396 14.32 13.08 -2.83
C ILE A 396 15.68 12.39 -3.04
N GLN A 397 16.42 12.73 -4.09
CA GLN A 397 17.74 12.16 -4.34
C GLN A 397 18.72 12.42 -3.18
N ASP A 398 18.77 13.65 -2.68
CA ASP A 398 19.67 14.03 -1.59
C ASP A 398 19.33 13.30 -0.29
N LYS A 399 18.05 13.14 0.02
CA LYS A 399 17.57 12.38 1.19
C LYS A 399 18.06 10.93 1.17
N TRP A 400 18.11 10.31 -0.01
CA TRP A 400 18.43 8.90 -0.17
C TRP A 400 19.88 8.63 -0.63
N ARG A 401 20.68 9.67 -0.86
CA ARG A 401 22.05 9.58 -1.40
C ARG A 401 22.97 8.67 -0.60
N THR A 402 22.82 8.60 0.72
CA THR A 402 23.61 7.72 1.59
C THR A 402 23.33 6.24 1.33
N LYS A 403 22.10 5.89 0.94
CA LYS A 403 21.70 4.50 0.66
C LYS A 403 21.78 4.15 -0.83
N TYR A 404 21.55 5.12 -1.72
CA TYR A 404 21.54 4.91 -3.18
C TYR A 404 22.42 5.96 -3.86
N HIS A 405 23.74 5.85 -3.69
CA HIS A 405 24.71 6.85 -4.19
C HIS A 405 24.80 6.94 -5.71
N ARG A 406 24.31 5.93 -6.43
CA ARG A 406 24.27 5.88 -7.90
C ARG A 406 22.88 6.13 -8.49
N ALA A 407 21.86 6.34 -7.66
CA ALA A 407 20.50 6.63 -8.13
C ALA A 407 20.40 8.09 -8.58
N ASP A 408 20.73 8.33 -9.85
CA ASP A 408 20.70 9.66 -10.45
C ASP A 408 19.49 9.85 -11.38
N PHE A 409 18.57 10.72 -10.98
CA PHE A 409 17.41 11.11 -11.78
C PHE A 409 17.79 12.33 -12.64
N ARG A 410 17.91 12.13 -13.96
CA ARG A 410 18.42 13.18 -14.88
C ARG A 410 17.31 14.16 -15.25
N LEU A 411 17.28 15.30 -14.55
CA LEU A 411 16.27 16.35 -14.70
C LEU A 411 16.14 16.89 -16.13
N GLN A 412 17.26 16.98 -16.87
CA GLN A 412 17.31 17.50 -18.23
C GLN A 412 16.57 16.63 -19.27
N ASN A 413 16.23 15.40 -18.92
CA ASN A 413 15.50 14.49 -19.81
C ASN A 413 13.97 14.61 -19.65
N LEU A 414 13.49 15.38 -18.68
CA LEU A 414 12.05 15.59 -18.50
C LEU A 414 11.49 16.49 -19.60
N LEU A 415 10.37 16.06 -20.18
CA LEU A 415 9.65 16.79 -21.21
C LEU A 415 8.41 17.44 -20.61
N PHE A 416 8.23 18.75 -20.83
CA PHE A 416 7.15 19.54 -20.22
C PHE A 416 6.14 20.08 -21.25
N ASP A 417 6.20 19.59 -22.49
CA ASP A 417 5.32 20.01 -23.58
C ASP A 417 3.84 19.73 -23.30
N ASN A 418 3.55 18.56 -22.70
CA ASN A 418 2.22 18.16 -22.23
C ASN A 418 2.33 17.01 -21.23
N ILE A 419 1.22 16.70 -20.56
CA ILE A 419 1.17 15.67 -19.51
C ILE A 419 1.55 14.25 -19.99
N VAL A 420 1.28 13.89 -21.25
CA VAL A 420 1.64 12.57 -21.79
C VAL A 420 3.15 12.44 -21.91
N LEU A 421 3.81 13.47 -22.48
CA LEU A 421 5.26 13.50 -22.65
C LEU A 421 5.99 13.61 -21.30
N PHE A 422 5.44 14.38 -20.36
CA PHE A 422 5.94 14.42 -18.99
C PHE A 422 5.85 13.04 -18.35
N ASN A 423 4.70 12.38 -18.41
CA ASN A 423 4.50 11.08 -17.78
C ASN A 423 5.46 10.02 -18.36
N GLN A 424 5.59 9.97 -19.69
CA GLN A 424 6.50 9.06 -20.36
C GLN A 424 7.97 9.32 -19.97
N SER A 425 8.44 10.57 -20.08
CA SER A 425 9.83 10.90 -19.76
C SER A 425 10.16 10.72 -18.28
N PHE A 426 9.20 10.99 -17.38
CA PHE A 426 9.36 10.80 -15.95
C PHE A 426 9.48 9.33 -15.57
N THR A 427 8.61 8.46 -16.10
CA THR A 427 8.68 7.02 -15.83
C THR A 427 9.93 6.40 -16.47
N GLU A 428 10.33 6.86 -17.66
CA GLU A 428 11.58 6.45 -18.30
C GLU A 428 12.81 6.82 -17.45
N GLN A 429 12.83 7.97 -16.77
CA GLN A 429 13.93 8.29 -15.84
C GLN A 429 13.98 7.35 -14.63
N ILE A 430 12.84 6.78 -14.22
CA ILE A 430 12.82 5.77 -13.14
C ILE A 430 13.46 4.45 -13.63
N GLU A 431 13.33 4.11 -14.92
CA GLU A 431 13.98 2.93 -15.51
C GLU A 431 15.51 3.01 -15.43
N PHE A 432 16.08 4.21 -15.50
CA PHE A 432 17.52 4.43 -15.51
C PHE A 432 18.17 4.53 -14.13
N LEU A 433 17.39 4.47 -13.04
CA LEU A 433 17.93 4.57 -11.70
C LEU A 433 18.76 3.33 -11.35
N ASN A 434 19.98 3.55 -10.83
CA ASN A 434 20.72 2.48 -10.19
C ASN A 434 20.39 2.42 -8.70
N MET A 435 19.59 1.43 -8.32
CA MET A 435 19.10 1.23 -6.95
C MET A 435 19.97 0.27 -6.12
N ASP A 436 21.17 -0.07 -6.58
CA ASP A 436 22.12 -0.86 -5.81
C ASP A 436 22.64 -0.01 -4.64
N ALA A 437 22.59 -0.58 -3.43
CA ALA A 437 22.97 0.08 -2.19
C ALA A 437 24.45 -0.05 -1.84
#